data_AF-A0A3B0K311-F1
#
_entry.id   AF-A0A3B0K311-F1
#
_cell.length_a   1.000
_cell.length_b   1.000
_cell.length_c   1.000
_cell.angle_alpha   90.00
_cell.angle_beta   90.00
_cell.angle_gamma   90.00
#
_symmetry.space_group_name_H-M   'P 1'
#
loop_
_entity.id
_entity.type
_entity.pdbx_description
1 polymer ?
#
loop_
_entity_poly.entity_id
_entity_poly.type
_entity_poly.pdbx_seq_one_letter_code
_entity_poly.pdbx_strand_id
1 'polypeptide(L)'
;MQNIQNSTASTSSSSGVSRTGCVAASSSSDSSGARAEAKSSKISDGGGGVIGSGGSSGDSCTLHDPAAAATKQQHQEQPLTIHYLASFHEICVVTALLPLVTLFTCFVTAYVFQYDDVHETHCRVYNIIPSISAITGVSPQRYFWRFSIALHIGPRIPIAFVYKNYYRSQLKRLSPELVPQASWLISLILVLNCIEIASLGGVTYISNRENYPVHERIFITFMVCSLCYMLATIKLNGILNAGQSLNVQQQQSIKWKKFFFVASILSTIGLLVFFAKHRFYCHDLAFSWFAFFEYLIAIANMLYHFTIIWDFPSQYMVILQGPLENISQYLSSRPKTD
;
A
#
# COMPACT_ATOMS: atom_id res chain seq x y z
N MET A 1 -4.69 64.98 0.33
CA MET A 1 -3.56 65.17 1.27
C MET A 1 -2.61 64.01 1.07
N GLN A 2 -1.70 63.97 0.10
CA GLN A 2 -0.55 64.84 -0.21
C GLN A 2 0.40 65.09 0.97
N ASN A 3 1.53 64.37 0.94
CA ASN A 3 2.93 64.74 1.28
C ASN A 3 3.79 63.50 0.90
N ILE A 4 4.67 63.44 -0.10
CA ILE A 4 5.75 64.29 -0.66
C ILE A 4 7.05 64.30 0.19
N GLN A 5 8.13 63.81 -0.47
CA GLN A 5 9.59 64.08 -0.33
C GLN A 5 10.36 63.46 0.86
N ASN A 6 11.59 62.91 0.73
CA ASN A 6 12.79 63.21 -0.09
C ASN A 6 13.68 61.93 -0.23
N SER A 7 14.23 61.55 -1.41
CA SER A 7 15.49 62.00 -2.09
C SER A 7 16.79 61.42 -1.45
N THR A 8 17.45 60.40 -2.07
CA THR A 8 18.70 60.43 -2.92
C THR A 8 20.00 60.78 -2.16
N ALA A 9 21.23 60.28 -2.41
CA ALA A 9 21.84 59.33 -3.35
C ALA A 9 23.32 58.97 -2.95
N SER A 10 23.83 57.88 -3.55
CA SER A 10 25.16 57.67 -4.20
C SER A 10 26.52 57.54 -3.47
N THR A 11 27.24 56.47 -3.90
CA THR A 11 28.70 56.32 -4.24
C THR A 11 29.74 56.36 -3.11
N SER A 12 30.84 55.60 -3.06
CA SER A 12 31.58 54.71 -3.99
C SER A 12 32.75 54.03 -3.24
N SER A 13 33.34 52.97 -3.85
CA SER A 13 34.78 52.58 -3.82
C SER A 13 35.43 52.15 -2.48
N SER A 14 36.36 51.19 -2.36
CA SER A 14 37.13 50.34 -3.29
C SER A 14 38.04 49.40 -2.47
N SER A 15 38.54 48.33 -3.13
CA SER A 15 39.85 47.66 -2.93
C SER A 15 40.17 46.97 -1.59
N GLY A 16 40.71 45.75 -1.52
CA GLY A 16 41.21 44.82 -2.52
C GLY A 16 42.22 43.82 -1.91
N VAL A 17 42.27 42.61 -2.51
CA VAL A 17 43.48 41.81 -2.85
C VAL A 17 44.16 41.00 -1.70
N SER A 18 43.96 39.67 -1.64
CA SER A 18 44.79 38.55 -2.20
C SER A 18 45.83 38.00 -1.19
N ARG A 19 46.39 36.77 -1.23
CA ARG A 19 46.67 35.71 -2.25
C ARG A 19 47.17 34.47 -1.46
N THR A 20 47.07 33.20 -1.88
CA THR A 20 47.99 32.37 -2.74
C THR A 20 47.48 30.91 -2.68
N GLY A 21 47.35 30.05 -3.72
CA GLY A 21 48.27 29.56 -4.79
C GLY A 21 48.93 28.22 -4.34
N CYS A 22 48.96 27.05 -5.01
CA CYS A 22 49.18 26.64 -6.42
C CYS A 22 48.68 25.18 -6.70
N VAL A 23 48.14 24.80 -7.90
CA VAL A 23 48.71 24.16 -9.16
C VAL A 23 49.19 22.69 -8.99
N ALA A 24 48.86 21.64 -9.77
CA ALA A 24 48.94 21.31 -11.24
C ALA A 24 47.98 20.14 -11.64
N ALA A 25 47.30 20.07 -12.82
CA ALA A 25 47.66 19.49 -14.16
C ALA A 25 48.25 18.04 -14.14
N SER A 26 47.93 17.02 -14.97
CA SER A 26 47.18 16.85 -16.24
C SER A 26 46.99 15.34 -16.63
N SER A 27 46.09 15.10 -17.62
CA SER A 27 46.10 14.08 -18.72
C SER A 27 45.70 12.58 -18.56
N SER A 28 44.55 12.25 -19.18
CA SER A 28 44.19 11.16 -20.15
C SER A 28 44.59 9.68 -19.96
N SER A 29 43.61 8.76 -20.07
CA SER A 29 43.53 7.70 -21.11
C SER A 29 42.32 6.75 -20.92
N ASP A 30 41.82 6.24 -22.05
CA ASP A 30 40.73 5.28 -22.28
C ASP A 30 40.75 3.97 -21.46
N SER A 31 39.58 3.34 -21.29
CA SER A 31 39.28 1.99 -21.81
C SER A 31 37.94 1.41 -21.32
N SER A 32 37.03 1.19 -22.27
CA SER A 32 36.17 0.00 -22.46
C SER A 32 36.01 -1.06 -21.35
N GLY A 33 34.75 -1.40 -21.05
CA GLY A 33 34.23 -2.76 -21.27
C GLY A 33 34.07 -3.72 -20.06
N ALA A 34 32.95 -4.46 -20.12
CA ALA A 34 32.74 -5.83 -19.60
C ALA A 34 32.20 -6.04 -18.16
N ARG A 35 30.86 -6.11 -18.10
CA ARG A 35 30.04 -7.26 -17.64
C ARG A 35 30.81 -8.49 -17.12
N ALA A 36 30.48 -8.95 -15.90
CA ALA A 36 30.89 -10.28 -15.40
C ALA A 36 29.69 -11.02 -14.80
N GLU A 37 29.24 -12.03 -15.54
CA GLU A 37 28.37 -13.13 -15.13
C GLU A 37 29.18 -14.13 -14.29
N ALA A 38 28.67 -14.56 -13.14
CA ALA A 38 29.27 -15.64 -12.35
C ALA A 38 28.73 -16.99 -12.82
N LYS A 39 29.60 -17.81 -13.41
CA LYS A 39 29.31 -19.13 -13.96
C LYS A 39 29.74 -20.23 -13.00
N SER A 40 28.87 -21.24 -12.93
CA SER A 40 28.94 -22.54 -12.28
C SER A 40 30.25 -23.31 -12.54
N SER A 41 30.71 -24.04 -11.52
CA SER A 41 31.78 -25.05 -11.65
C SER A 41 31.45 -26.33 -10.85
N LYS A 42 31.22 -27.42 -11.57
CA LYS A 42 31.54 -28.80 -11.16
C LYS A 42 31.77 -29.63 -12.43
N ILE A 43 32.86 -30.38 -12.46
CA ILE A 43 32.95 -31.84 -12.73
C ILE A 43 34.44 -32.21 -12.85
N SER A 44 34.80 -33.28 -12.13
CA SER A 44 36.07 -34.01 -12.22
C SER A 44 36.14 -34.87 -13.49
N ASP A 45 37.33 -35.15 -13.98
CA ASP A 45 37.70 -36.54 -14.32
C ASP A 45 39.21 -36.76 -14.32
N GLY A 46 39.59 -38.00 -13.99
CA GLY A 46 40.96 -38.41 -13.71
C GLY A 46 41.76 -38.95 -14.90
N GLY A 47 42.99 -39.37 -14.61
CA GLY A 47 43.86 -40.12 -15.52
C GLY A 47 45.32 -40.10 -15.08
N GLY A 48 45.76 -41.11 -14.34
CA GLY A 48 47.17 -41.39 -14.05
C GLY A 48 47.50 -42.83 -14.39
N GLY A 49 48.66 -43.07 -15.02
CA GLY A 49 49.11 -44.40 -15.44
C GLY A 49 50.54 -44.72 -15.01
N VAL A 50 50.71 -46.00 -14.60
CA VAL A 50 51.89 -46.90 -14.62
C VAL A 50 53.06 -46.53 -13.64
N ILE A 51 53.74 -47.40 -12.87
CA ILE A 51 54.27 -48.78 -12.99
C ILE A 51 54.53 -49.37 -11.58
N GLY A 52 54.45 -50.71 -11.37
CA GLY A 52 55.33 -51.41 -10.41
C GLY A 52 54.80 -52.62 -9.60
N SER A 53 55.01 -53.83 -10.14
CA SER A 53 55.60 -55.06 -9.52
C SER A 53 55.07 -55.74 -8.23
N GLY A 54 54.87 -57.07 -8.34
CA GLY A 54 54.89 -58.09 -7.27
C GLY A 54 53.51 -58.45 -6.70
N GLY A 55 53.05 -59.68 -6.48
CA GLY A 55 53.65 -61.02 -6.48
C GLY A 55 53.01 -61.85 -5.35
N SER A 56 52.42 -63.00 -5.69
CA SER A 56 52.13 -64.17 -4.82
C SER A 56 50.84 -64.24 -3.95
N SER A 57 50.03 -65.26 -4.29
CA SER A 57 49.41 -66.32 -3.44
C SER A 57 48.38 -66.01 -2.35
N GLY A 58 47.29 -66.81 -2.38
CA GLY A 58 46.61 -67.26 -1.15
C GLY A 58 45.07 -67.27 -1.21
N ASP A 59 44.49 -68.47 -1.27
CA ASP A 59 43.07 -68.79 -1.06
C ASP A 59 42.51 -68.23 0.26
N SER A 60 41.20 -67.88 0.28
CA SER A 60 40.24 -68.48 1.23
C SER A 60 38.81 -67.99 0.97
N CYS A 61 37.91 -68.94 0.75
CA CYS A 61 36.47 -68.79 0.95
C CYS A 61 36.16 -68.52 2.44
N THR A 62 35.13 -67.71 2.73
CA THR A 62 34.22 -67.93 3.87
C THR A 62 32.89 -67.21 3.65
N LEU A 63 31.84 -67.89 4.10
CA LEU A 63 30.41 -67.67 3.87
C LEU A 63 29.78 -66.52 4.69
N HIS A 64 28.68 -65.99 4.12
CA HIS A 64 27.44 -65.49 4.73
C HIS A 64 27.48 -64.37 5.81
N ASP A 65 26.83 -63.24 5.52
CA ASP A 65 25.45 -63.02 6.00
C ASP A 65 24.74 -61.80 5.34
N PRO A 66 23.39 -61.79 5.27
CA PRO A 66 22.61 -60.83 4.48
C PRO A 66 22.10 -59.68 5.35
N ALA A 67 22.84 -58.57 5.43
CA ALA A 67 22.31 -57.31 5.94
C ALA A 67 23.21 -56.15 5.52
N ALA A 68 22.60 -54.99 5.25
CA ALA A 68 23.28 -53.71 4.97
C ALA A 68 23.76 -53.49 3.52
N ALA A 69 22.81 -53.40 2.59
CA ALA A 69 22.89 -52.36 1.56
C ALA A 69 21.80 -51.34 1.87
N ALA A 70 22.15 -50.42 2.76
CA ALA A 70 21.36 -49.27 3.13
C ALA A 70 20.85 -48.55 1.88
N THR A 71 19.53 -48.36 1.83
CA THR A 71 18.84 -47.40 0.99
C THR A 71 19.56 -46.06 1.13
N LYS A 72 20.36 -45.68 0.13
CA LYS A 72 20.72 -44.27 -0.07
C LYS A 72 19.44 -43.54 -0.44
N GLN A 73 18.65 -43.14 0.57
CA GLN A 73 17.71 -42.04 0.40
C GLN A 73 18.55 -40.78 0.19
N GLN A 74 18.86 -40.49 -1.07
CA GLN A 74 19.25 -39.15 -1.47
C GLN A 74 18.07 -38.25 -1.15
N HIS A 75 18.14 -37.54 -0.03
CA HIS A 75 17.25 -36.42 0.26
C HIS A 75 17.58 -35.34 -0.76
N GLN A 76 16.91 -35.39 -1.91
CA GLN A 76 17.08 -34.41 -2.97
C GLN A 76 16.35 -33.15 -2.52
N GLU A 77 17.06 -32.27 -1.80
CA GLU A 77 16.60 -30.91 -1.51
C GLU A 77 16.27 -30.23 -2.84
N GLN A 78 14.99 -30.18 -3.19
CA GLN A 78 14.55 -29.44 -4.36
C GLN A 78 14.81 -27.94 -4.10
N PRO A 79 15.46 -27.22 -5.03
CA PRO A 79 15.84 -25.83 -4.81
C PRO A 79 14.59 -24.93 -4.69
N LEU A 80 14.52 -24.17 -3.59
CA LEU A 80 13.51 -23.13 -3.41
C LEU A 80 13.66 -22.08 -4.51
N THR A 81 12.69 -22.00 -5.42
CA THR A 81 12.73 -21.05 -6.54
C THR A 81 11.78 -19.90 -6.29
N ILE A 82 12.30 -18.67 -6.34
CA ILE A 82 11.50 -17.43 -6.24
C ILE A 82 11.06 -17.06 -7.66
N HIS A 83 9.77 -17.20 -7.97
CA HIS A 83 9.23 -16.87 -9.29
C HIS A 83 8.84 -15.41 -9.44
N TYR A 84 8.47 -14.76 -8.33
CA TYR A 84 8.06 -13.37 -8.33
C TYR A 84 8.40 -12.73 -6.98
N LEU A 85 9.00 -11.54 -7.05
CA LEU A 85 9.32 -10.70 -5.90
C LEU A 85 8.85 -9.29 -6.23
N ALA A 86 7.92 -8.76 -5.45
CA ALA A 86 7.47 -7.38 -5.60
C ALA A 86 7.55 -6.63 -4.27
N SER A 87 7.97 -5.37 -4.35
CA SER A 87 7.98 -4.46 -3.21
C SER A 87 6.54 -4.21 -2.76
N PHE A 88 6.23 -4.55 -1.51
CA PHE A 88 4.92 -4.29 -0.94
C PHE A 88 4.61 -2.79 -0.92
N HIS A 89 5.64 -1.97 -0.69
CA HIS A 89 5.57 -0.53 -0.71
C HIS A 89 5.12 0.00 -2.09
N GLU A 90 5.75 -0.46 -3.18
CA GLU A 90 5.39 -0.02 -4.54
C GLU A 90 3.96 -0.40 -4.90
N ILE A 91 3.52 -1.61 -4.56
CA ILE A 91 2.14 -2.06 -4.79
C ILE A 91 1.16 -1.13 -4.07
N CYS A 92 1.43 -0.79 -2.80
CA CYS A 92 0.57 0.10 -2.03
C CYS A 92 0.52 1.51 -2.63
N VAL A 93 1.67 2.05 -3.07
CA VAL A 93 1.76 3.38 -3.67
C VAL A 93 0.98 3.45 -4.98
N VAL A 94 1.22 2.50 -5.89
CA VAL A 94 0.52 2.46 -7.20
C VAL A 94 -0.98 2.28 -6.98
N THR A 95 -1.36 1.39 -6.06
CA THR A 95 -2.77 1.13 -5.71
C THR A 95 -3.44 2.41 -5.22
N ALA A 96 -2.80 3.19 -4.36
CA ALA A 96 -3.36 4.42 -3.81
C ALA A 96 -3.40 5.58 -4.82
N LEU A 97 -2.36 5.75 -5.66
CA LEU A 97 -2.29 6.84 -6.63
C LEU A 97 -3.27 6.67 -7.79
N LEU A 98 -3.54 5.43 -8.19
CA LEU A 98 -4.40 5.14 -9.35
C LEU A 98 -5.79 5.81 -9.25
N PRO A 99 -6.59 5.62 -8.19
CA PRO A 99 -7.87 6.33 -8.07
C PRO A 99 -7.75 7.85 -7.93
N LEU A 100 -6.67 8.40 -7.34
CA LEU A 100 -6.50 9.85 -7.25
C LEU A 100 -6.34 10.48 -8.63
N VAL A 101 -5.46 9.91 -9.45
CA VAL A 101 -5.20 10.39 -10.81
C VAL A 101 -6.46 10.23 -11.67
N THR A 102 -7.14 9.08 -11.55
CA THR A 102 -8.40 8.84 -12.27
C THR A 102 -9.47 9.83 -11.83
N LEU A 103 -9.66 10.07 -10.53
CA LEU A 103 -10.65 11.02 -10.02
C LEU A 103 -10.39 12.44 -10.52
N PHE A 104 -9.13 12.89 -10.48
CA PHE A 104 -8.75 14.20 -10.99
C PHE A 104 -9.02 14.31 -12.50
N THR A 105 -8.70 13.28 -13.27
CA THR A 105 -8.97 13.23 -14.72
C THR A 105 -10.47 13.25 -15.01
N CYS A 106 -11.26 12.47 -14.27
CA CYS A 106 -12.72 12.49 -14.37
C CYS A 106 -13.28 13.87 -14.04
N PHE A 107 -12.78 14.52 -12.99
CA PHE A 107 -13.20 15.86 -12.60
C PHE A 107 -12.93 16.87 -13.74
N VAL A 108 -11.69 16.96 -14.21
CA VAL A 108 -11.31 17.93 -15.24
C VAL A 108 -12.07 17.68 -16.54
N THR A 109 -12.11 16.44 -17.01
CA THR A 109 -12.76 16.11 -18.29
C THR A 109 -14.28 16.29 -18.22
N ALA A 110 -14.94 15.84 -17.15
CA ALA A 110 -16.38 16.01 -17.01
C ALA A 110 -16.77 17.47 -16.82
N TYR A 111 -15.97 18.25 -16.09
CA TYR A 111 -16.20 19.68 -15.92
C TYR A 111 -16.09 20.46 -17.23
N VAL A 112 -15.09 20.16 -18.07
CA VAL A 112 -14.85 20.86 -19.34
C VAL A 112 -15.83 20.43 -20.43
N PHE A 113 -16.06 19.13 -20.58
CA PHE A 113 -16.81 18.60 -21.72
C PHE A 113 -18.29 18.32 -21.42
N GLN A 114 -18.68 18.20 -20.15
CA GLN A 114 -20.01 17.74 -19.72
C GLN A 114 -20.54 18.57 -18.55
N TYR A 115 -20.31 19.90 -18.60
CA TYR A 115 -20.60 20.83 -17.51
C TYR A 115 -22.06 20.73 -17.02
N ASP A 116 -23.04 20.74 -17.93
CA ASP A 116 -24.46 20.72 -17.57
C ASP A 116 -24.86 19.40 -16.91
N ASP A 117 -24.36 18.27 -17.44
CA ASP A 117 -24.68 16.93 -16.94
C ASP A 117 -24.22 16.69 -15.50
N VAL A 118 -23.05 17.26 -15.13
CA VAL A 118 -22.44 17.06 -13.80
C VAL A 118 -22.97 18.02 -12.74
N HIS A 119 -23.57 19.13 -13.15
CA HIS A 119 -24.22 20.10 -12.24
C HIS A 119 -25.73 19.89 -12.12
N GLU A 120 -26.31 18.97 -12.91
CA GLU A 120 -27.72 18.65 -12.83
C GLU A 120 -28.08 18.05 -11.45
N THR A 121 -28.92 18.78 -10.71
CA THR A 121 -29.43 18.37 -9.40
C THR A 121 -30.94 18.49 -9.36
N HIS A 122 -31.59 17.79 -8.42
CA HIS A 122 -33.04 17.85 -8.22
C HIS A 122 -33.56 19.29 -8.05
N CYS A 123 -32.85 20.13 -7.29
CA CYS A 123 -33.27 21.51 -7.04
C CYS A 123 -32.97 22.46 -8.21
N ARG A 124 -32.10 22.08 -9.17
CA ARG A 124 -31.68 22.94 -10.30
C ARG A 124 -31.19 24.34 -9.88
N VAL A 125 -30.50 24.40 -8.74
CA VAL A 125 -29.94 25.63 -8.15
C VAL A 125 -28.49 25.82 -8.60
N TYR A 126 -27.96 27.04 -8.42
CA TYR A 126 -26.61 27.36 -8.85
C TYR A 126 -25.55 26.57 -8.07
N ASN A 127 -24.67 25.88 -8.80
CA ASN A 127 -23.58 25.06 -8.25
C ASN A 127 -22.33 25.18 -9.11
N ILE A 128 -21.16 25.06 -8.47
CA ILE A 128 -19.84 25.21 -9.09
C ILE A 128 -19.01 23.92 -8.97
N ILE A 129 -19.24 23.14 -7.91
CA ILE A 129 -18.47 21.91 -7.65
C ILE A 129 -19.42 20.72 -7.80
N PRO A 130 -19.22 19.86 -8.82
CA PRO A 130 -20.01 18.64 -8.98
C PRO A 130 -19.54 17.56 -8.00
N SER A 131 -20.46 16.70 -7.55
CA SER A 131 -20.14 15.56 -6.68
C SER A 131 -19.29 14.51 -7.39
N ILE A 132 -18.58 13.67 -6.62
CA ILE A 132 -17.80 12.53 -7.14
C ILE A 132 -18.71 11.62 -7.95
N SER A 133 -19.88 11.27 -7.40
CA SER A 133 -20.84 10.41 -8.10
C SER A 133 -21.37 11.01 -9.39
N ALA A 134 -21.43 12.34 -9.53
CA ALA A 134 -21.81 12.99 -10.78
C ALA A 134 -20.72 12.85 -11.85
N ILE A 135 -19.48 13.23 -11.53
CA ILE A 135 -18.35 13.19 -12.49
C ILE A 135 -17.93 11.75 -12.85
N THR A 136 -18.19 10.78 -11.98
CA THR A 136 -17.91 9.35 -12.23
C THR A 136 -19.13 8.60 -12.76
N GLY A 137 -20.31 9.25 -12.82
CA GLY A 137 -21.54 8.68 -13.36
C GLY A 137 -21.73 8.92 -14.87
N VAL A 138 -21.06 9.93 -15.42
CA VAL A 138 -21.14 10.31 -16.84
C VAL A 138 -20.17 9.52 -17.72
N SER A 139 -20.50 9.31 -18.99
CA SER A 139 -19.64 8.61 -19.95
C SER A 139 -18.79 9.61 -20.75
N PRO A 140 -17.49 9.33 -21.00
CA PRO A 140 -16.77 8.06 -20.79
C PRO A 140 -16.14 7.85 -19.39
N GLN A 141 -16.17 8.85 -18.51
CA GLN A 141 -15.49 8.87 -17.20
C GLN A 141 -15.89 7.71 -16.30
N ARG A 142 -17.16 7.29 -16.37
CA ARG A 142 -17.71 6.11 -15.71
C ARG A 142 -16.89 4.85 -15.97
N TYR A 143 -16.52 4.59 -17.22
CA TYR A 143 -15.76 3.38 -17.57
C TYR A 143 -14.33 3.47 -17.06
N PHE A 144 -13.72 4.65 -17.16
CA PHE A 144 -12.38 4.90 -16.66
C PHE A 144 -12.32 4.75 -15.12
N TRP A 145 -13.30 5.31 -14.41
CA TRP A 145 -13.46 5.16 -12.97
C TRP A 145 -13.65 3.69 -12.55
N ARG A 146 -14.55 2.96 -13.20
CA ARG A 146 -14.78 1.54 -12.92
C ARG A 146 -13.53 0.69 -13.10
N PHE A 147 -12.79 0.91 -14.19
CA PHE A 147 -11.53 0.21 -14.43
C PHE A 147 -10.50 0.50 -13.33
N SER A 148 -10.33 1.78 -12.97
CA SER A 148 -9.43 2.20 -11.89
C SER A 148 -9.80 1.57 -10.54
N ILE A 149 -11.09 1.52 -10.20
CA ILE A 149 -11.54 0.93 -8.93
C ILE A 149 -11.40 -0.59 -8.94
N ALA A 150 -11.64 -1.27 -10.06
CA ALA A 150 -11.39 -2.71 -10.18
C ALA A 150 -9.92 -3.06 -9.88
N LEU A 151 -8.99 -2.29 -10.46
CA LEU A 151 -7.56 -2.43 -10.19
C LEU A 151 -7.18 -2.05 -8.75
N HIS A 152 -7.91 -1.11 -8.13
CA HIS A 152 -7.70 -0.71 -6.74
C HIS A 152 -8.16 -1.77 -5.73
N ILE A 153 -9.31 -2.43 -5.98
CA ILE A 153 -9.91 -3.43 -5.09
C ILE A 153 -9.03 -4.67 -4.96
N GLY A 154 -8.40 -5.10 -6.06
CA GLY A 154 -7.57 -6.31 -6.10
C GLY A 154 -6.50 -6.35 -5.01
N PRO A 155 -5.56 -5.39 -4.94
CA PRO A 155 -4.52 -5.34 -3.91
C PRO A 155 -5.04 -5.03 -2.49
N ARG A 156 -6.17 -4.31 -2.37
CA ARG A 156 -6.76 -3.94 -1.07
C ARG A 156 -7.17 -5.15 -0.23
N ILE A 157 -7.71 -6.20 -0.86
CA ILE A 157 -8.16 -7.40 -0.15
C ILE A 157 -6.98 -8.15 0.50
N PRO A 158 -5.90 -8.54 -0.22
CA PRO A 158 -4.70 -9.11 0.40
C PRO A 158 -4.09 -8.22 1.48
N ILE A 159 -4.04 -6.91 1.27
CA ILE A 159 -3.52 -5.95 2.26
C ILE A 159 -4.31 -6.03 3.58
N ALA A 160 -5.63 -6.18 3.53
CA ALA A 160 -6.47 -6.36 4.72
C ALA A 160 -6.08 -7.62 5.52
N PHE A 161 -5.78 -8.73 4.82
CA PHE A 161 -5.32 -9.96 5.45
C PHE A 161 -3.90 -9.84 6.02
N VAL A 162 -3.00 -9.12 5.34
CA VAL A 162 -1.67 -8.80 5.85
C VAL A 162 -1.79 -8.04 7.18
N TYR A 163 -2.63 -7.00 7.25
CA TYR A 163 -2.88 -6.27 8.49
C TYR A 163 -3.44 -7.16 9.61
N LYS A 164 -4.42 -8.03 9.30
CA LYS A 164 -4.95 -8.98 10.28
C LYS A 164 -3.86 -9.87 10.86
N ASN A 165 -3.02 -10.45 10.01
CA ASN A 165 -1.95 -11.35 10.44
C ASN A 165 -0.87 -10.60 11.21
N TYR A 166 -0.53 -9.38 10.77
CA TYR A 166 0.37 -8.49 11.49
C TYR A 166 -0.16 -8.21 12.89
N TYR A 167 -1.40 -7.74 13.05
CA TYR A 167 -1.96 -7.45 14.36
C TYR A 167 -2.08 -8.70 15.25
N ARG A 168 -2.42 -9.87 14.68
CA ARG A 168 -2.40 -11.14 15.43
C ARG A 168 -1.02 -11.49 15.96
N SER A 169 0.03 -11.29 15.17
CA SER A 169 1.40 -11.56 15.62
C SER A 169 1.79 -10.70 16.83
N GLN A 170 1.22 -9.50 16.93
CA GLN A 170 1.49 -8.56 18.03
C GLN A 170 0.76 -8.93 19.33
N LEU A 171 -0.29 -9.77 19.29
CA LEU A 171 -1.08 -10.18 20.46
C LEU A 171 -0.25 -10.90 21.53
N LYS A 172 0.80 -11.63 21.12
CA LYS A 172 1.71 -12.35 22.03
C LYS A 172 2.40 -11.46 23.05
N ARG A 173 2.42 -10.15 22.79
CA ARG A 173 3.11 -9.14 23.61
C ARG A 173 2.17 -8.48 24.62
N LEU A 174 0.87 -8.76 24.56
CA LEU A 174 -0.15 -8.15 25.42
C LEU A 174 -0.36 -8.98 26.69
N SER A 175 -0.85 -8.33 27.75
CA SER A 175 -1.34 -9.05 28.92
C SER A 175 -2.51 -9.96 28.53
N PRO A 176 -2.62 -11.18 29.13
CA PRO A 176 -3.67 -12.15 28.76
C PRO A 176 -5.10 -11.59 28.86
N GLU A 177 -5.33 -10.63 29.75
CA GLU A 177 -6.63 -9.97 29.96
C GLU A 177 -7.08 -9.11 28.75
N LEU A 178 -6.14 -8.53 27.99
CA LEU A 178 -6.44 -7.65 26.85
C LEU A 178 -6.55 -8.42 25.52
N VAL A 179 -6.06 -9.66 25.48
CA VAL A 179 -6.05 -10.49 24.27
C VAL A 179 -7.46 -10.71 23.69
N PRO A 180 -8.51 -11.05 24.47
CA PRO A 180 -9.85 -11.26 23.92
C PRO A 180 -10.40 -10.01 23.23
N GLN A 181 -10.24 -8.84 23.86
CA GLN A 181 -10.69 -7.57 23.32
C GLN A 181 -9.94 -7.21 22.03
N ALA A 182 -8.61 -7.35 22.01
CA ALA A 182 -7.80 -7.06 20.85
C ALA A 182 -8.09 -8.03 19.68
N SER A 183 -8.28 -9.33 19.96
CA SER A 183 -8.65 -10.34 18.97
C SER A 183 -10.01 -10.07 18.30
N TRP A 184 -11.01 -9.67 19.09
CA TRP A 184 -12.31 -9.26 18.57
C TRP A 184 -12.16 -8.02 17.67
N LEU A 185 -11.40 -7.02 18.11
CA LEU A 185 -11.20 -5.79 17.37
C LEU A 185 -10.45 -6.02 16.04
N ILE A 186 -9.47 -6.92 16.02
CA ILE A 186 -8.78 -7.35 14.78
C ILE A 186 -9.78 -7.97 13.79
N SER A 187 -10.69 -8.82 14.29
CA SER A 187 -11.71 -9.47 13.45
C SER A 187 -12.71 -8.44 12.92
N LEU A 188 -13.13 -7.50 13.76
CA LEU A 188 -14.00 -6.39 13.37
C LEU A 188 -13.35 -5.52 12.29
N ILE A 189 -12.07 -5.17 12.45
CA ILE A 189 -11.31 -4.36 11.47
C ILE A 189 -11.29 -5.04 10.10
N LEU A 190 -11.04 -6.36 10.04
CA LEU A 190 -11.08 -7.10 8.78
C LEU A 190 -12.47 -7.02 8.14
N VAL A 191 -13.53 -7.29 8.91
CA VAL A 191 -14.91 -7.27 8.39
C VAL A 191 -15.29 -5.89 7.88
N LEU A 192 -15.03 -4.84 8.68
CA LEU A 192 -15.30 -3.46 8.28
C LEU A 192 -14.55 -3.07 7.02
N ASN A 193 -13.28 -3.48 6.89
CA ASN A 193 -12.49 -3.19 5.70
C ASN A 193 -13.02 -3.93 4.45
N CYS A 194 -13.44 -5.20 4.59
CA CYS A 194 -14.09 -5.93 3.49
C CYS A 194 -15.39 -5.26 3.06
N ILE A 195 -16.23 -4.80 4.00
CA ILE A 195 -17.47 -4.08 3.69
C ILE A 195 -17.17 -2.72 3.06
N GLU A 196 -16.16 -1.99 3.55
CA GLU A 196 -15.69 -0.74 2.95
C GLU A 196 -15.25 -0.94 1.49
N ILE A 197 -14.46 -1.98 1.21
CA ILE A 197 -14.01 -2.30 -0.15
C ILE A 197 -15.20 -2.70 -1.05
N ALA A 198 -16.11 -3.54 -0.54
CA ALA A 198 -17.30 -3.96 -1.29
C ALA A 198 -18.24 -2.79 -1.59
N SER A 199 -18.45 -1.89 -0.62
CA SER A 199 -19.30 -0.70 -0.79
C SER A 199 -18.65 0.34 -1.72
N LEU A 200 -17.32 0.49 -1.71
CA LEU A 200 -16.59 1.29 -2.71
C LEU A 200 -16.80 0.74 -4.14
N GLY A 201 -16.77 -0.59 -4.30
CA GLY A 201 -17.17 -1.24 -5.56
C GLY A 201 -18.64 -0.94 -5.89
N GLY A 202 -19.54 -1.13 -4.94
CA GLY A 202 -20.98 -0.91 -5.11
C GLY A 202 -21.30 0.52 -5.58
N VAL A 203 -20.75 1.54 -4.92
CA VAL A 203 -20.99 2.95 -5.28
C VAL A 203 -20.43 3.32 -6.66
N THR A 204 -19.42 2.57 -7.13
CA THR A 204 -18.79 2.74 -8.44
C THR A 204 -19.57 2.07 -9.57
N TYR A 205 -20.14 0.88 -9.31
CA TYR A 205 -20.84 0.10 -10.33
C TYR A 205 -22.34 0.37 -10.39
N ILE A 206 -22.95 0.83 -9.31
CA ILE A 206 -24.36 1.27 -9.29
C ILE A 206 -24.34 2.79 -9.30
N SER A 207 -24.53 3.41 -10.46
CA SER A 207 -24.50 4.87 -10.58
C SER A 207 -25.72 5.50 -9.91
N ASN A 208 -25.54 6.70 -9.35
CA ASN A 208 -26.63 7.56 -8.90
C ASN A 208 -27.65 7.87 -10.01
N ARG A 209 -27.24 7.89 -11.29
CA ARG A 209 -28.15 8.05 -12.44
C ARG A 209 -28.96 6.79 -12.76
N GLU A 210 -28.45 5.61 -12.40
CA GLU A 210 -29.11 4.32 -12.64
C GLU A 210 -30.11 4.00 -11.53
N ASN A 211 -29.70 4.14 -10.27
CA ASN A 211 -30.55 3.88 -9.12
C ASN A 211 -30.10 4.70 -7.90
N TYR A 212 -30.61 5.93 -7.79
CA TYR A 212 -30.28 6.84 -6.70
C TYR A 212 -30.52 6.23 -5.30
N PRO A 213 -31.69 5.64 -4.97
CA PRO A 213 -31.93 5.11 -3.62
C PRO A 213 -30.95 4.00 -3.19
N VAL A 214 -30.56 3.12 -4.12
CA VAL A 214 -29.57 2.06 -3.82
C VAL A 214 -28.17 2.66 -3.69
N HIS A 215 -27.79 3.54 -4.60
CA HIS A 215 -26.49 4.22 -4.56
C HIS A 215 -26.29 4.98 -3.24
N GLU A 216 -27.29 5.75 -2.81
CA GLU A 216 -27.28 6.50 -1.54
C GLU A 216 -27.07 5.57 -0.33
N ARG A 217 -27.79 4.44 -0.26
CA ARG A 217 -27.63 3.47 0.84
C ARG A 217 -26.25 2.83 0.86
N ILE A 218 -25.67 2.54 -0.31
CA ILE A 218 -24.32 1.99 -0.42
C ILE A 218 -23.29 3.04 0.00
N PHE A 219 -23.46 4.29 -0.42
CA PHE A 219 -22.60 5.40 0.00
C PHE A 219 -22.63 5.59 1.52
N ILE A 220 -23.81 5.57 2.15
CA ILE A 220 -23.93 5.62 3.62
C ILE A 220 -23.21 4.43 4.27
N THR A 221 -23.35 3.23 3.71
CA THR A 221 -22.67 2.02 4.21
C THR A 221 -21.15 2.20 4.14
N PHE A 222 -20.62 2.68 3.01
CA PHE A 222 -19.20 3.00 2.85
C PHE A 222 -18.71 3.98 3.92
N MET A 223 -19.44 5.07 4.11
CA MET A 223 -19.14 6.11 5.10
C MET A 223 -19.06 5.56 6.52
N VAL A 224 -20.11 4.86 6.97
CA VAL A 224 -20.19 4.32 8.33
C VAL A 224 -19.11 3.26 8.55
N CYS A 225 -18.94 2.33 7.61
CA CYS A 225 -17.93 1.28 7.72
C CYS A 225 -16.51 1.83 7.75
N SER A 226 -16.21 2.84 6.92
CA SER A 226 -14.88 3.47 6.89
C SER A 226 -14.56 4.20 8.20
N LEU A 227 -15.50 4.99 8.74
CA LEU A 227 -15.31 5.67 10.02
C LEU A 227 -15.15 4.70 11.19
N CYS A 228 -15.97 3.64 11.23
CA CYS A 228 -15.85 2.57 12.21
C CYS A 228 -14.51 1.83 12.08
N TYR A 229 -14.05 1.56 10.85
CA TYR A 229 -12.76 0.93 10.58
C TYR A 229 -11.60 1.80 11.09
N MET A 230 -11.62 3.10 10.80
CA MET A 230 -10.59 4.03 11.27
C MET A 230 -10.56 4.10 12.79
N LEU A 231 -11.72 4.19 13.44
CA LEU A 231 -11.84 4.22 14.90
C LEU A 231 -11.34 2.91 15.54
N ALA A 232 -11.81 1.77 15.02
CA ALA A 232 -11.40 0.45 15.51
C ALA A 232 -9.88 0.25 15.39
N THR A 233 -9.30 0.67 14.26
CA THR A 233 -7.86 0.63 14.03
C THR A 233 -7.10 1.56 14.98
N ILE A 234 -7.57 2.78 15.24
CA ILE A 234 -6.95 3.69 16.22
C ILE A 234 -7.02 3.12 17.63
N LYS A 235 -8.17 2.54 18.03
CA LYS A 235 -8.35 1.89 19.33
C LYS A 235 -7.43 0.68 19.47
N LEU A 236 -7.34 -0.17 18.45
CA LEU A 236 -6.45 -1.33 18.46
C LEU A 236 -4.99 -0.89 18.59
N ASN A 237 -4.56 0.12 17.81
CA ASN A 237 -3.21 0.67 17.94
C ASN A 237 -2.98 1.28 19.32
N GLY A 238 -3.99 1.85 19.99
CA GLY A 238 -3.88 2.29 21.37
C GLY A 238 -3.59 1.15 22.34
N ILE A 239 -4.31 0.03 22.21
CA ILE A 239 -4.14 -1.15 23.06
C ILE A 239 -2.79 -1.84 22.78
N LEU A 240 -2.47 -2.08 21.52
CA LEU A 240 -1.26 -2.81 21.11
C LEU A 240 0.05 -2.08 21.47
N ASN A 241 0.00 -0.75 21.55
CA ASN A 241 1.17 0.09 21.77
C ASN A 241 1.22 0.70 23.19
N ALA A 242 0.27 0.35 24.06
CA ALA A 242 0.28 0.80 25.45
C ALA A 242 1.56 0.30 26.14
N GLY A 243 2.39 1.22 26.63
CA GLY A 243 3.64 0.89 27.33
C GLY A 243 4.82 0.47 26.44
N GLN A 244 4.73 0.63 25.11
CA GLN A 244 5.84 0.30 24.19
C GLN A 244 6.59 1.54 23.70
N SER A 245 7.91 1.42 23.51
CA SER A 245 8.71 2.40 22.77
C SER A 245 8.48 2.20 21.27
N LEU A 246 7.76 3.13 20.65
CA LEU A 246 7.43 3.07 19.24
C LEU A 246 8.54 3.66 18.37
N ASN A 247 8.79 3.04 17.22
CA ASN A 247 9.65 3.61 16.19
C ASN A 247 9.05 4.93 15.66
N VAL A 248 9.90 5.86 15.22
CA VAL A 248 9.50 7.18 14.68
C VAL A 248 8.47 7.04 13.56
N GLN A 249 8.65 6.07 12.66
CA GLN A 249 7.72 5.78 11.56
C GLN A 249 6.33 5.32 12.07
N GLN A 250 6.29 4.47 13.10
CA GLN A 250 5.04 4.01 13.70
C GLN A 250 4.31 5.14 14.43
N GLN A 251 5.04 6.02 15.12
CA GLN A 251 4.47 7.21 15.74
C GLN A 251 3.85 8.15 14.71
N GLN A 252 4.56 8.37 13.58
CA GLN A 252 4.05 9.16 12.47
C GLN A 252 2.79 8.55 11.86
N SER A 253 2.77 7.23 11.61
CA SER A 253 1.58 6.50 11.14
C SER A 253 0.37 6.73 12.06
N ILE A 254 0.53 6.54 13.37
CA ILE A 254 -0.56 6.72 14.34
C ILE A 254 -1.04 8.18 14.38
N LYS A 255 -0.12 9.16 14.32
CA LYS A 255 -0.47 10.59 14.28
C LYS A 255 -1.32 10.92 13.05
N TRP A 256 -0.89 10.48 11.87
CA TRP A 256 -1.63 10.70 10.63
C TRP A 256 -2.98 9.98 10.61
N LYS A 257 -3.06 8.73 11.11
CA LYS A 257 -4.35 8.02 11.25
C LYS A 257 -5.35 8.79 12.11
N LYS A 258 -4.91 9.34 13.25
CA LYS A 258 -5.76 10.19 14.11
C LYS A 258 -6.20 11.47 13.41
N PHE A 259 -5.27 12.13 12.71
CA PHE A 259 -5.57 13.33 11.94
C PHE A 259 -6.64 13.08 10.86
N PHE A 260 -6.45 12.05 10.03
CA PHE A 260 -7.42 11.71 8.98
C PHE A 260 -8.77 11.25 9.53
N PHE A 261 -8.79 10.57 10.68
CA PHE A 261 -10.04 10.24 11.36
C PHE A 261 -10.80 11.50 11.80
N VAL A 262 -10.14 12.45 12.47
CA VAL A 262 -10.78 13.72 12.89
C VAL A 262 -11.24 14.52 11.67
N ALA A 263 -10.41 14.62 10.63
CA ALA A 263 -10.76 15.29 9.39
C ALA A 263 -12.00 14.65 8.73
N SER A 264 -12.09 13.31 8.70
CA SER A 264 -13.23 12.58 8.14
C SER A 264 -14.52 12.81 8.94
N ILE A 265 -14.44 12.85 10.27
CA ILE A 265 -15.60 13.16 11.14
C ILE A 265 -16.12 14.58 10.89
N LEU A 266 -15.23 15.57 10.93
CA LEU A 266 -15.61 16.97 10.67
C LEU A 266 -16.21 17.14 9.28
N SER A 267 -15.63 16.47 8.28
CA SER A 267 -16.13 16.50 6.91
C SER A 267 -17.47 15.78 6.77
N THR A 268 -17.70 14.69 7.51
CA THR A 268 -18.98 13.98 7.51
C THR A 268 -20.09 14.86 8.10
N ILE A 269 -19.82 15.59 9.18
CA ILE A 269 -20.76 16.56 9.75
C ILE A 269 -21.10 17.63 8.71
N GLY A 270 -20.08 18.21 8.05
CA GLY A 270 -20.28 19.18 6.98
C GLY A 270 -21.15 18.63 5.85
N LEU A 271 -20.81 17.44 5.34
CA LEU A 271 -21.55 16.74 4.30
C LEU A 271 -23.03 16.58 4.67
N LEU A 272 -23.34 16.11 5.88
CA LEU A 272 -24.73 15.92 6.33
C LEU A 272 -25.52 17.23 6.42
N VAL A 273 -24.90 18.30 6.94
CA VAL A 273 -25.52 19.62 7.05
C VAL A 273 -25.86 20.17 5.66
N PHE A 274 -24.91 20.14 4.73
CA PHE A 274 -25.12 20.68 3.38
C PHE A 274 -26.03 19.79 2.53
N PHE A 275 -26.00 18.47 2.75
CA PHE A 275 -26.97 17.55 2.14
C PHE A 275 -28.41 17.89 2.57
N ALA A 276 -28.65 18.05 3.88
CA ALA A 276 -29.96 18.43 4.40
C ALA A 276 -30.40 19.82 3.88
N LYS A 277 -29.47 20.78 3.86
CA LYS A 277 -29.71 22.13 3.33
C LYS A 277 -30.12 22.11 1.85
N HIS A 278 -29.44 21.31 1.03
CA HIS A 278 -29.80 21.14 -0.37
C HIS A 278 -31.16 20.44 -0.51
N ARG A 279 -31.39 19.35 0.23
CA ARG A 279 -32.59 18.51 0.07
C ARG A 279 -33.89 19.21 0.50
N PHE A 280 -33.86 19.95 1.60
CA PHE A 280 -35.07 20.55 2.19
C PHE A 280 -35.28 22.01 1.78
N TYR A 281 -34.20 22.77 1.60
CA TYR A 281 -34.29 24.21 1.39
C TYR A 281 -33.82 24.65 0.00
N CYS A 282 -33.21 23.77 -0.80
CA CYS A 282 -32.70 24.11 -2.13
C CYS A 282 -31.88 25.42 -2.16
N HIS A 283 -30.99 25.63 -1.18
CA HIS A 283 -30.12 26.81 -1.20
C HIS A 283 -29.05 26.70 -2.30
N ASP A 284 -28.73 27.84 -2.91
CA ASP A 284 -27.60 27.96 -3.83
C ASP A 284 -26.29 27.51 -3.18
N LEU A 285 -25.44 26.86 -3.98
CA LEU A 285 -24.14 26.30 -3.60
C LEU A 285 -24.19 25.21 -2.52
N ALA A 286 -25.36 24.87 -1.96
CA ALA A 286 -25.44 23.86 -0.92
C ALA A 286 -24.94 22.49 -1.42
N PHE A 287 -25.23 22.14 -2.67
CA PHE A 287 -24.72 20.91 -3.27
C PHE A 287 -23.22 20.99 -3.58
N SER A 288 -22.70 22.17 -3.90
CA SER A 288 -21.25 22.38 -4.08
C SER A 288 -20.47 22.17 -2.78
N TRP A 289 -21.01 22.65 -1.65
CA TRP A 289 -20.41 22.41 -0.33
C TRP A 289 -20.53 20.95 0.10
N PHE A 290 -21.65 20.29 -0.19
CA PHE A 290 -21.78 18.84 -0.04
C PHE A 290 -20.68 18.10 -0.81
N ALA A 291 -20.51 18.41 -2.09
CA ALA A 291 -19.48 17.82 -2.95
C ALA A 291 -18.07 18.08 -2.40
N PHE A 292 -17.78 19.30 -1.94
CA PHE A 292 -16.49 19.64 -1.34
C PHE A 292 -16.13 18.71 -0.15
N PHE A 293 -17.08 18.48 0.76
CA PHE A 293 -16.85 17.57 1.88
C PHE A 293 -16.74 16.10 1.43
N GLU A 294 -17.48 15.70 0.40
CA GLU A 294 -17.34 14.38 -0.22
C GLU A 294 -15.92 14.14 -0.75
N TYR A 295 -15.33 15.11 -1.47
CA TYR A 295 -13.93 15.05 -1.89
C TYR A 295 -12.96 14.98 -0.71
N LEU A 296 -13.18 15.79 0.33
CA LEU A 296 -12.31 15.80 1.50
C LEU A 296 -12.33 14.45 2.23
N ILE A 297 -13.50 13.83 2.35
CA ILE A 297 -13.65 12.48 2.90
C ILE A 297 -12.93 11.44 2.03
N ALA A 298 -13.14 11.48 0.71
CA ALA A 298 -12.51 10.55 -0.20
C ALA A 298 -10.97 10.62 -0.10
N ILE A 299 -10.41 11.83 -0.11
CA ILE A 299 -8.97 12.06 0.05
C ILE A 299 -8.49 11.60 1.42
N ALA A 300 -9.20 11.93 2.51
CA ALA A 300 -8.83 11.52 3.86
C ALA A 300 -8.85 9.99 4.02
N ASN A 301 -9.84 9.31 3.44
CA ASN A 301 -9.90 7.84 3.39
C ASN A 301 -8.68 7.28 2.65
N MET A 302 -8.41 7.76 1.44
CA MET A 302 -7.28 7.29 0.64
C MET A 302 -5.94 7.48 1.37
N LEU A 303 -5.72 8.67 1.94
CA LEU A 303 -4.51 8.97 2.70
C LEU A 303 -4.42 8.16 4.01
N TYR A 304 -5.55 7.85 4.64
CA TYR A 304 -5.59 6.95 5.79
C TYR A 304 -5.04 5.58 5.42
N HIS A 305 -5.49 4.97 4.34
CA HIS A 305 -4.97 3.67 3.90
C HIS A 305 -3.55 3.76 3.34
N PHE A 306 -3.17 4.91 2.81
CA PHE A 306 -1.79 5.19 2.40
C PHE A 306 -0.81 5.20 3.58
N THR A 307 -1.27 5.36 4.83
CA THR A 307 -0.40 5.27 6.02
C THR A 307 0.32 3.93 6.17
N ILE A 308 -0.09 2.92 5.42
CA ILE A 308 0.56 1.61 5.32
C ILE A 308 2.04 1.68 4.96
N ILE A 309 2.47 2.71 4.21
CA ILE A 309 3.89 2.89 3.84
C ILE A 309 4.79 3.04 5.07
N TRP A 310 4.26 3.63 6.15
CA TRP A 310 4.99 3.80 7.42
C TRP A 310 4.85 2.58 8.33
N ASP A 311 3.81 1.76 8.15
CA ASP A 311 3.62 0.53 8.91
C ASP A 311 4.54 -0.60 8.41
N PHE A 312 4.78 -0.66 7.09
CA PHE A 312 5.49 -1.75 6.43
C PHE A 312 6.56 -1.26 5.43
N PRO A 313 7.67 -0.65 5.91
CA PRO A 313 8.67 -0.02 5.04
C PRO A 313 9.51 -1.02 4.23
N SER A 314 9.68 -2.26 4.70
CA SER A 314 10.63 -3.22 4.14
C SER A 314 10.02 -4.63 3.97
N GLN A 315 8.76 -4.70 3.53
CA GLN A 315 8.08 -5.96 3.24
C GLN A 315 8.03 -6.25 1.74
N TYR A 316 8.06 -7.54 1.39
CA TYR A 316 8.02 -8.02 0.02
C TYR A 316 6.95 -9.09 -0.14
N MET A 317 6.26 -9.07 -1.28
CA MET A 317 5.36 -10.15 -1.68
C MET A 317 6.15 -11.14 -2.54
N VAL A 318 6.17 -12.41 -2.14
CA VAL A 318 6.98 -13.46 -2.77
C VAL A 318 6.10 -14.60 -3.25
N ILE A 319 6.29 -15.05 -4.49
CA ILE A 319 5.74 -16.31 -5.00
C ILE A 319 6.88 -17.32 -5.04
N LEU A 320 6.73 -18.38 -4.24
CA LEU A 320 7.74 -19.42 -4.04
C LEU A 320 7.24 -20.73 -4.66
N GLN A 321 8.11 -21.44 -5.36
CA GLN A 321 7.92 -22.84 -5.73
C GLN A 321 8.93 -23.68 -4.96
N GLY A 322 8.43 -24.70 -4.26
CA GLY A 322 9.24 -25.63 -3.47
C GLY A 322 8.46 -26.93 -3.23
N PRO A 323 9.14 -28.00 -2.79
CA PRO A 323 8.50 -29.28 -2.52
C PRO A 323 7.46 -29.12 -1.41
N LEU A 324 6.29 -29.74 -1.60
CA LEU A 324 5.13 -29.59 -0.72
C LEU A 324 5.45 -29.99 0.73
N GLU A 325 6.37 -30.92 0.94
CA GLU A 325 6.85 -31.34 2.26
C GLU A 325 7.61 -30.22 2.99
N ASN A 326 8.47 -29.47 2.30
CA ASN A 326 9.22 -28.35 2.91
C ASN A 326 8.31 -27.15 3.18
N ILE A 327 7.36 -26.88 2.27
CA ILE A 327 6.36 -25.82 2.47
C ILE A 327 5.40 -26.20 3.60
N SER A 328 4.94 -27.45 3.66
CA SER A 328 4.07 -27.92 4.72
C SER A 328 4.78 -27.94 6.07
N GLN A 329 6.06 -28.34 6.14
CA GLN A 329 6.87 -28.25 7.35
C GLN A 329 7.06 -26.80 7.79
N TYR A 330 7.35 -25.86 6.88
CA TYR A 330 7.43 -24.42 7.17
C TYR A 330 6.09 -23.82 7.65
N LEU A 331 4.97 -24.23 7.03
CA LEU A 331 3.61 -23.83 7.44
C LEU A 331 3.20 -24.49 8.76
N SER A 332 3.69 -25.69 9.07
CA SER A 332 3.43 -26.42 10.32
C SER A 332 4.29 -25.92 11.47
N SER A 333 5.52 -25.47 11.17
CA SER A 333 6.41 -24.78 12.10
C SER A 333 6.08 -23.29 12.24
N ARG A 334 5.07 -22.76 11.51
CA ARG A 334 4.52 -21.46 11.87
C ARG A 334 4.08 -21.57 13.33
N PRO A 335 4.55 -20.68 14.22
CA PRO A 335 4.05 -20.70 15.57
C PRO A 335 2.54 -20.45 15.50
N LYS A 336 1.75 -21.45 15.89
CA LYS A 336 0.29 -21.35 15.98
C LYS A 336 -0.01 -20.13 16.85
N THR A 337 -0.47 -19.06 16.23
CA THR A 337 -1.12 -17.95 16.92
C THR A 337 -2.54 -18.43 17.17
N ASP A 338 -2.72 -19.13 18.29
CA ASP A 338 -4.01 -19.47 18.84
C ASP A 338 -4.81 -18.20 19.19
#